data_AF-A0A969ZX67-F1
#
_entry.id   AF-A0A969ZX67-F1
#
_cell.length_a   1.000
_cell.length_b   1.000
_cell.length_c   1.000
_cell.angle_alpha   90.00
_cell.angle_beta   90.00
_cell.angle_gamma   90.00
#
_symmetry.space_group_name_H-M   'P 1'
#
loop_
_entity.id
_entity.type
_entity.pdbx_description
1 polymer ?
#
loop_
_entity_poly.entity_id
_entity_poly.type
_entity_poly.pdbx_seq_one_letter_code
_entity_poly.pdbx_strand_id
1 'polypeptide(L)'
;MFPKKYKSSGKRKGFTLVELLVVIAILAILIAIVVVNFANVRTNAAIATHNANVRSLKAVVILAIAEGHTPVNATKIIKTGATGDFQTAMANHLNEDPDYDSVKWMFSDVPGVGATTDGYYVRIDSGEEWRIFPGEVERKADGTIGFK
;
A
#
# COMPACT_ATOMS: atom_id res chain seq x y z
N MET A 1 76.97 6.55 17.94
CA MET A 1 75.84 5.73 18.41
C MET A 1 74.67 6.67 18.69
N PHE A 2 73.60 6.62 17.88
CA PHE A 2 72.48 7.57 17.96
C PHE A 2 71.30 6.97 18.74
N PRO A 3 70.68 7.68 19.71
CA PRO A 3 69.55 7.13 20.46
C PRO A 3 68.25 7.17 19.62
N LYS A 4 67.60 6.02 19.44
CA LYS A 4 66.27 5.91 18.83
C LYS A 4 65.21 6.37 19.84
N LYS A 5 64.54 7.47 19.58
CA LYS A 5 63.32 7.89 20.32
C LYS A 5 62.15 6.99 19.91
N TYR A 6 61.64 6.19 20.84
CA TYR A 6 60.40 5.44 20.64
C TYR A 6 59.19 6.37 20.77
N LYS A 7 58.47 6.54 19.65
CA LYS A 7 57.24 7.35 19.56
C LYS A 7 56.13 6.63 20.33
N SER A 8 55.56 7.24 21.36
CA SER A 8 54.51 6.60 22.17
C SER A 8 53.23 6.41 21.34
N SER A 9 52.77 5.17 21.23
CA SER A 9 51.51 4.83 20.59
C SER A 9 50.34 5.45 21.36
N GLY A 10 49.50 6.22 20.66
CA GLY A 10 48.31 6.85 21.23
C GLY A 10 47.41 5.81 21.90
N LYS A 11 46.97 6.10 23.12
CA LYS A 11 46.04 5.26 23.89
C LYS A 11 44.76 5.07 23.07
N ARG A 12 44.59 3.89 22.47
CA ARG A 12 43.30 3.48 21.89
C ARG A 12 42.36 3.21 23.07
N LYS A 13 41.44 4.15 23.33
CA LYS A 13 40.33 3.93 24.26
C LYS A 13 39.39 2.94 23.58
N GLY A 14 39.36 1.70 24.07
CA GLY A 14 38.38 0.70 23.67
C GLY A 14 37.03 1.02 24.31
N PHE A 15 35.95 0.66 23.62
CA PHE A 15 34.59 0.73 24.14
C PHE A 15 34.46 -0.23 25.33
N THR A 16 33.90 0.21 26.45
CA THR A 16 33.68 -0.67 27.59
C THR A 16 32.48 -1.59 27.33
N LEU A 17 32.51 -2.81 27.87
CA LEU A 17 31.37 -3.74 27.78
C LEU A 17 30.11 -3.14 28.43
N VAL A 18 30.30 -2.33 29.47
CA VAL A 18 29.20 -1.65 30.19
C VAL A 18 28.55 -0.59 29.30
N GLU A 19 29.34 0.21 28.57
CA GLU A 19 28.80 1.18 27.61
C GLU A 19 27.96 0.49 26.54
N LEU A 20 28.38 -0.68 26.04
CA LEU A 20 27.59 -1.43 25.07
C LEU A 20 26.30 -1.99 25.67
N LEU A 21 26.36 -2.48 26.91
CA LEU A 21 25.23 -3.08 27.60
C LEU A 21 24.11 -2.06 27.85
N VAL A 22 24.46 -0.85 28.29
CA VAL A 22 23.46 0.21 28.52
C VAL A 22 22.81 0.65 27.21
N VAL A 23 23.57 0.70 26.11
CA VAL A 23 23.04 1.10 24.80
C VAL A 23 22.02 0.09 24.28
N ILE A 24 22.33 -1.22 24.31
CA ILE A 24 21.38 -2.24 23.85
C ILE A 24 20.13 -2.31 24.75
N ALA A 25 20.28 -2.03 26.06
CA ALA A 25 19.16 -1.98 26.98
C ALA A 25 18.17 -0.86 26.61
N ILE A 26 18.67 0.34 26.30
CA ILE A 26 17.81 1.47 25.87
C ILE A 26 17.21 1.19 24.49
N LEU A 27 17.98 0.65 23.54
CA LEU A 27 17.47 0.29 22.21
C LEU A 27 16.31 -0.73 22.29
N ALA A 28 16.39 -1.71 23.19
CA ALA A 28 15.32 -2.69 23.39
C ALA A 28 13.99 -2.03 23.82
N ILE A 29 14.06 -1.05 24.74
CA ILE A 29 12.89 -0.31 25.22
C ILE A 29 12.26 0.51 24.08
N LEU A 30 13.08 1.19 23.28
CA LEU A 30 12.60 1.98 22.15
C LEU A 30 11.92 1.11 21.09
N ILE A 31 12.53 -0.01 20.72
CA ILE A 31 11.97 -0.95 19.73
C ILE A 31 10.62 -1.49 20.20
N ALA A 32 10.49 -1.83 21.50
CA ALA A 32 9.25 -2.37 22.05
C ALA A 32 8.05 -1.46 21.80
N ILE A 33 8.19 -0.14 21.98
CA ILE A 33 7.10 0.84 21.74
C ILE A 33 6.84 1.03 20.24
N VAL A 34 7.90 1.08 19.44
CA VAL A 34 7.81 1.30 17.99
C VAL A 34 7.03 0.18 17.31
N VAL A 35 7.27 -1.08 17.66
CA VAL A 35 6.63 -2.24 17.00
C VAL A 35 5.10 -2.20 17.12
N VAL A 36 4.55 -1.91 18.30
CA VAL A 36 3.10 -1.92 18.53
C VAL A 36 2.39 -0.79 17.77
N ASN A 37 3.03 0.38 17.68
CA ASN A 37 2.47 1.52 16.95
C ASN A 37 2.61 1.36 15.43
N PHE A 38 3.74 0.81 14.97
CA PHE A 38 4.04 0.65 13.55
C PHE A 38 3.00 -0.21 12.82
N ALA A 39 2.47 -1.25 13.47
CA ALA A 39 1.42 -2.10 12.90
C ALA A 39 0.17 -1.29 12.49
N ASN A 40 -0.29 -0.36 13.34
CA ASN A 40 -1.46 0.48 13.05
C ASN A 40 -1.19 1.52 11.96
N VAL A 41 0.01 2.10 11.93
CA VAL A 41 0.40 3.06 10.89
C VAL A 41 0.44 2.38 9.53
N ARG A 42 0.99 1.16 9.45
CA ARG A 42 1.04 0.39 8.20
C ARG A 42 -0.35 0.05 7.68
N THR A 43 -1.26 -0.39 8.54
CA THR A 43 -2.64 -0.71 8.12
C THR A 43 -3.41 0.53 7.66
N ASN A 44 -3.29 1.64 8.38
CA ASN A 44 -3.92 2.90 7.98
C ASN A 44 -3.37 3.42 6.64
N ALA A 45 -2.06 3.31 6.41
CA ALA A 45 -1.44 3.65 5.13
C ALA A 45 -1.99 2.76 3.99
N ALA A 46 -2.12 1.45 4.21
CA ALA A 46 -2.70 0.53 3.24
C ALA A 46 -4.15 0.89 2.89
N ILE A 47 -4.98 1.23 3.89
CA ILE A 47 -6.36 1.70 3.68
C ILE A 47 -6.40 3.00 2.86
N ALA A 48 -5.56 3.97 3.19
CA ALA A 48 -5.52 5.26 2.50
C ALA A 48 -5.14 5.09 1.03
N THR A 49 -4.12 4.27 0.75
CA THR A 49 -3.69 3.94 -0.61
C THR A 49 -4.77 3.21 -1.38
N HIS A 50 -5.41 2.19 -0.78
CA HIS A 50 -6.54 1.49 -1.38
C HIS A 50 -7.68 2.44 -1.77
N ASN A 51 -8.09 3.32 -0.86
CA ASN A 51 -9.16 4.28 -1.13
C ASN A 51 -8.78 5.29 -2.22
N ALA A 52 -7.50 5.70 -2.30
CA ALA A 52 -7.02 6.55 -3.38
C ALA A 52 -7.09 5.82 -4.74
N ASN A 53 -6.73 4.55 -4.76
CA ASN A 53 -6.83 3.72 -5.96
C ASN A 53 -8.28 3.56 -6.42
N VAL A 54 -9.21 3.21 -5.51
CA VAL A 54 -10.64 3.10 -5.84
C VAL A 54 -11.18 4.41 -6.43
N ARG A 55 -10.80 5.57 -5.88
CA ARG A 55 -11.21 6.87 -6.44
C ARG A 55 -10.65 7.14 -7.83
N SER A 56 -9.39 6.77 -8.06
CA SER A 56 -8.75 6.90 -9.39
C SER A 56 -9.46 6.01 -10.42
N LEU A 57 -9.74 4.76 -10.06
CA LEU A 57 -10.50 3.85 -10.93
C LEU A 57 -11.94 4.32 -11.19
N LYS A 58 -12.60 4.92 -10.19
CA LYS A 58 -13.94 5.54 -10.38
C LYS A 58 -13.88 6.64 -11.43
N ALA A 59 -12.84 7.48 -11.39
CA ALA A 59 -12.66 8.53 -12.39
C ALA A 59 -12.50 7.95 -13.80
N VAL A 60 -11.71 6.88 -13.95
CA VAL A 60 -11.55 6.20 -15.24
C VAL A 60 -12.86 5.61 -15.75
N VAL A 61 -13.65 4.98 -14.89
CA VAL A 61 -14.96 4.44 -15.27
C VAL A 61 -15.90 5.56 -15.74
N ILE A 62 -15.90 6.72 -15.05
CA ILE A 62 -16.70 7.88 -15.45
C ILE A 62 -16.25 8.42 -16.81
N LEU A 63 -14.94 8.48 -17.07
CA LEU A 63 -14.38 8.91 -18.36
C LEU A 63 -14.87 8.00 -19.50
N ALA A 64 -14.75 6.68 -19.33
CA ALA A 64 -15.24 5.72 -20.32
C ALA A 64 -16.75 5.87 -20.59
N ILE A 65 -17.56 6.11 -19.54
CA ILE A 65 -19.00 6.38 -19.67
C ILE A 65 -19.26 7.70 -20.41
N ALA A 66 -18.49 8.75 -20.13
CA ALA A 66 -18.62 10.05 -20.79
C ALA A 66 -18.29 9.98 -22.30
N GLU A 67 -17.40 9.06 -22.69
CA GLU A 67 -17.07 8.76 -24.09
C GLU A 67 -18.13 7.89 -24.79
N GLY A 68 -19.15 7.44 -24.06
CA GLY A 68 -20.26 6.63 -24.58
C GLY A 68 -20.09 5.13 -24.40
N HIS A 69 -19.06 4.68 -23.69
CA HIS A 69 -18.85 3.27 -23.38
C HIS A 69 -19.62 2.87 -22.11
N THR A 70 -20.52 1.90 -22.23
CA THR A 70 -21.35 1.47 -21.09
C THR A 70 -20.69 0.34 -20.30
N PRO A 71 -20.63 0.41 -18.96
CA PRO A 71 -20.14 -0.69 -18.15
C PRO A 71 -21.05 -1.91 -18.30
N VAL A 72 -20.45 -3.10 -18.27
CA VAL A 72 -21.17 -4.37 -18.20
C VAL A 72 -21.00 -4.94 -16.80
N ASN A 73 -22.00 -5.65 -16.28
CA ASN A 73 -21.91 -6.20 -14.94
C ASN A 73 -20.72 -7.16 -14.80
N ALA A 74 -20.04 -7.10 -13.65
CA ALA A 74 -18.83 -7.85 -13.34
C ALA A 74 -17.67 -7.62 -14.33
N THR A 75 -17.61 -6.45 -14.96
CA THR A 75 -16.49 -6.12 -15.86
C THR A 75 -15.22 -5.91 -15.06
N LYS A 76 -14.23 -6.77 -15.30
CA LYS A 76 -12.91 -6.64 -14.69
C LYS A 76 -12.19 -5.39 -15.21
N ILE A 77 -11.58 -4.64 -14.30
CA ILE A 77 -10.69 -3.54 -14.61
C ILE A 77 -9.30 -4.13 -14.88
N ILE A 78 -8.74 -3.88 -16.06
CA ILE A 78 -7.43 -4.37 -16.47
C ILE A 78 -6.74 -3.34 -17.35
N LYS A 79 -5.41 -3.24 -17.22
CA LYS A 79 -4.57 -2.40 -18.07
C LYS A 79 -4.15 -3.08 -19.37
N THR A 80 -3.95 -4.41 -19.32
CA THR A 80 -3.48 -5.21 -20.46
C THR A 80 -4.42 -6.39 -20.70
N GLY A 81 -4.67 -6.72 -21.98
CA GLY A 81 -5.53 -7.84 -22.36
C GLY A 81 -7.03 -7.54 -22.28
N ALA A 82 -7.42 -6.26 -22.38
CA ALA A 82 -8.82 -5.85 -22.52
C ALA A 82 -9.42 -6.44 -23.81
N THR A 83 -10.59 -7.07 -23.68
CA THR A 83 -11.28 -7.70 -24.82
C THR A 83 -12.64 -7.06 -25.11
N GLY A 84 -13.30 -6.49 -24.11
CA GLY A 84 -14.54 -5.73 -24.28
C GLY A 84 -14.31 -4.26 -24.60
N ASP A 85 -15.25 -3.65 -25.33
CA ASP A 85 -15.23 -2.22 -25.70
C ASP A 85 -15.01 -1.30 -24.48
N PHE A 86 -15.85 -1.42 -23.46
CA PHE A 86 -15.71 -0.68 -22.20
C PHE A 86 -14.37 -0.95 -21.47
N GLN A 87 -13.87 -2.19 -21.51
CA GLN A 87 -12.59 -2.53 -20.90
C GLN A 87 -11.43 -1.87 -21.63
N THR A 88 -11.48 -1.82 -22.95
CA THR A 88 -10.43 -1.20 -23.78
C THR A 88 -10.41 0.30 -23.57
N ALA A 89 -11.58 0.96 -23.50
CA ALA A 89 -11.68 2.38 -23.20
C ALA A 89 -11.04 2.72 -21.84
N MET A 90 -11.40 1.97 -20.80
CA MET A 90 -10.79 2.11 -19.47
C MET A 90 -9.29 1.78 -19.46
N ALA A 91 -8.86 0.75 -20.18
CA ALA A 91 -7.44 0.37 -20.26
C ALA A 91 -6.59 1.49 -20.89
N ASN A 92 -7.12 2.23 -21.87
CA ASN A 92 -6.44 3.38 -22.46
C ASN A 92 -6.16 4.47 -21.43
N HIS A 93 -7.16 4.82 -20.62
CA HIS A 93 -7.01 5.81 -19.55
C HIS A 93 -6.07 5.32 -18.43
N LEU A 94 -6.06 4.01 -18.12
CA LEU A 94 -5.15 3.42 -17.14
C LEU A 94 -3.69 3.34 -17.59
N ASN A 95 -3.41 3.43 -18.90
CA ASN A 95 -2.05 3.45 -19.41
C ASN A 95 -1.33 4.77 -19.11
N GLU A 96 -2.08 5.83 -18.83
CA GLU A 96 -1.55 7.14 -18.46
C GLU A 96 -1.21 7.24 -16.96
N ASP A 97 -1.71 6.30 -16.14
CA ASP A 97 -1.48 6.23 -14.69
C ASP A 97 -0.30 5.30 -14.30
N PRO A 98 0.36 5.57 -13.15
CA PRO A 98 1.39 4.69 -12.61
C PRO A 98 0.82 3.29 -12.32
N ASP A 99 1.67 2.30 -12.53
CA ASP A 99 1.33 0.93 -12.88
C ASP A 99 0.09 0.31 -12.19
N TYR A 100 -0.95 -0.05 -12.96
CA TYR A 100 -2.17 -0.71 -12.45
C TYR A 100 -1.89 -2.04 -11.72
N ASP A 101 -0.84 -2.78 -12.13
CA ASP A 101 -0.41 -3.99 -11.42
C ASP A 101 0.07 -3.67 -10.00
N SER A 102 0.54 -2.44 -9.76
CA SER A 102 0.91 -1.99 -8.43
C SER A 102 -0.31 -1.80 -7.50
N VAL A 103 -1.41 -1.34 -8.08
CA VAL A 103 -2.69 -1.12 -7.40
C VAL A 103 -3.36 -2.43 -6.96
N LYS A 104 -3.10 -3.52 -7.70
CA LYS A 104 -3.62 -4.87 -7.41
C LYS A 104 -3.04 -5.47 -6.12
N TRP A 105 -1.73 -5.33 -5.88
CA TRP A 105 -1.10 -5.92 -4.70
C TRP A 105 -1.35 -5.10 -3.43
N MET A 106 -1.56 -3.78 -3.56
CA MET A 106 -1.83 -2.89 -2.42
C MET A 106 -3.09 -3.28 -1.62
N PHE A 107 -4.07 -3.92 -2.26
CA PHE A 107 -5.25 -4.43 -1.59
C PHE A 107 -4.95 -5.62 -0.65
N SER A 108 -3.96 -6.45 -1.00
CA SER A 108 -3.56 -7.61 -0.17
C SER A 108 -2.94 -7.22 1.17
N ASP A 109 -2.51 -5.96 1.31
CA ASP A 109 -1.95 -5.41 2.55
C ASP A 109 -3.02 -4.91 3.54
N VAL A 110 -4.30 -4.86 3.15
CA VAL A 110 -5.41 -4.47 4.04
C VAL A 110 -5.96 -5.71 4.77
N PRO A 111 -5.77 -5.84 6.10
CA PRO A 111 -6.21 -7.03 6.82
C PRO A 111 -7.74 -7.18 6.86
N GLY A 112 -8.24 -8.42 6.74
CA GLY A 112 -9.66 -8.72 6.93
C GLY A 112 -10.59 -8.35 5.76
N VAL A 113 -10.08 -7.66 4.75
CA VAL A 113 -10.80 -7.39 3.50
C VAL A 113 -10.27 -8.37 2.48
N GLY A 114 -10.94 -9.52 2.34
CA GLY A 114 -10.44 -10.69 1.61
C GLY A 114 -9.79 -10.30 0.28
N ALA A 115 -8.50 -10.58 0.14
CA ALA A 115 -7.75 -10.31 -1.07
C ALA A 115 -8.38 -11.10 -2.23
N THR A 116 -9.23 -10.44 -3.02
CA THR A 116 -9.70 -11.02 -4.26
C THR A 116 -8.51 -11.00 -5.21
N THR A 117 -7.91 -12.17 -5.45
CA THR A 117 -6.85 -12.39 -6.44
C THR A 117 -7.21 -11.81 -7.82
N ASP A 118 -8.50 -11.61 -8.05
CA ASP A 118 -9.10 -11.15 -9.30
C ASP A 118 -9.04 -9.63 -9.54
N GLY A 119 -8.57 -8.82 -8.59
CA GLY A 119 -8.44 -7.37 -8.75
C GLY A 119 -9.78 -6.62 -8.66
N TYR A 120 -9.84 -5.42 -9.26
CA TYR A 120 -11.03 -4.57 -9.23
C TYR A 120 -11.99 -4.88 -10.38
N TYR A 121 -13.28 -4.78 -10.12
CA TYR A 121 -14.33 -4.97 -11.12
C TYR A 121 -15.48 -3.99 -10.92
N VAL A 122 -16.14 -3.65 -12.01
CA VAL A 122 -17.36 -2.86 -12.03
C VAL A 122 -18.55 -3.80 -11.89
N ARG A 123 -19.37 -3.58 -10.87
CA ARG A 123 -20.69 -4.23 -10.72
C ARG A 123 -21.79 -3.23 -10.98
N ILE A 124 -22.87 -3.72 -11.56
CA ILE A 124 -24.11 -2.97 -11.72
C ILE A 124 -25.09 -3.53 -10.69
N ASP A 125 -25.50 -2.67 -9.75
CA ASP A 125 -26.51 -3.01 -8.76
C ASP A 125 -27.92 -2.97 -9.38
N SER A 126 -28.90 -3.55 -8.68
CA SER A 126 -30.31 -3.57 -9.10
C SER A 126 -30.92 -2.16 -9.09
N GLY A 127 -30.59 -1.38 -10.12
CA GLY A 127 -30.98 0.03 -10.27
C GLY A 127 -30.11 0.83 -11.25
N GLU A 128 -29.30 0.19 -12.10
CA GLU A 128 -28.35 0.81 -13.05
C GLU A 128 -27.21 1.61 -12.42
N GLU A 129 -27.13 1.69 -11.08
CA GLU A 129 -25.97 2.23 -10.39
C GLU A 129 -24.77 1.28 -10.54
N TRP A 130 -23.68 1.79 -11.09
CA TRP A 130 -22.42 1.06 -11.16
C TRP A 130 -21.56 1.35 -9.92
N ARG A 131 -20.84 0.34 -9.44
CA ARG A 131 -19.91 0.45 -8.31
C ARG A 131 -18.63 -0.32 -8.59
N ILE A 132 -17.52 0.17 -8.05
CA ILE A 132 -16.25 -0.54 -8.08
C ILE A 132 -16.18 -1.44 -6.85
N PHE A 133 -15.82 -2.69 -7.08
CA PHE A 133 -15.53 -3.64 -6.03
C PHE A 133 -14.12 -4.21 -6.20
N PRO A 134 -13.34 -4.38 -5.13
CA PRO A 134 -13.64 -3.97 -3.76
C PRO A 134 -13.79 -2.45 -3.61
N GLY A 135 -14.81 -2.01 -2.87
CA GLY A 135 -15.13 -0.60 -2.65
C GLY A 135 -14.17 0.08 -1.68
N GLU A 136 -14.40 1.36 -1.37
CA GLU A 136 -13.65 2.06 -0.33
C GLU A 136 -13.88 1.39 1.02
N VAL A 137 -12.82 1.35 1.85
CA VAL A 137 -12.85 0.73 3.17
C VAL A 137 -12.55 1.74 4.25
N GLU A 138 -13.08 1.51 5.44
CA GLU A 138 -12.81 2.30 6.63
C GLU A 138 -12.65 1.41 7.86
N ARG A 139 -11.91 1.94 8.83
CA ARG A 139 -11.79 1.32 10.14
C ARG A 139 -12.99 1.72 10.98
N LYS A 140 -13.78 0.74 11.39
CA LYS A 140 -14.95 0.93 12.25
C LYS A 140 -14.52 1.20 13.69
N ALA A 141 -15.46 1.72 14.48
CA ALA A 141 -15.25 2.00 15.91
C ALA A 141 -14.89 0.76 16.74
N ASP A 142 -15.28 -0.43 16.28
CA ASP A 142 -14.95 -1.73 16.89
C ASP A 142 -13.52 -2.23 16.54
N GLY A 143 -12.76 -1.45 15.76
CA GLY A 143 -11.41 -1.79 15.33
C GLY A 143 -11.34 -2.73 14.12
N THR A 144 -12.48 -3.19 13.60
CA THR A 144 -12.54 -3.98 12.36
C THR A 144 -12.46 -3.08 11.13
N ILE A 145 -12.04 -3.65 9.99
CA ILE A 145 -12.04 -2.96 8.70
C ILE A 145 -13.26 -3.43 7.93
N GLY A 146 -14.06 -2.49 7.41
CA GLY A 146 -15.24 -2.79 6.61
C GLY A 146 -15.36 -1.86 5.40
N PHE A 147 -16.20 -2.25 4.45
CA PHE A 147 -16.56 -1.41 3.31
C PHE A 147 -17.44 -0.24 3.76
N LYS A 148 -17.24 0.91 3.12
CA LYS A 148 -18.12 2.08 3.21
C LYS A 148 -19.43 1.84 2.47
#